data_AF-A4J9J8-F1
#
_entry.id   AF-A4J9J8-F1
#
_cell.length_a   1.000
_cell.length_b   1.000
_cell.length_c   1.000
_cell.angle_alpha   90.00
_cell.angle_beta   90.00
_cell.angle_gamma   90.00
#
_symmetry.space_group_name_H-M   'P 1'
#
loop_
_entity.id
_entity.type
_entity.pdbx_description
1 polymer ?
#
loop_
_entity_poly.entity_id
_entity_poly.type
_entity_poly.pdbx_seq_one_letter_code
_entity_poly.pdbx_strand_id
1 'polypeptide(L)' 'MAADFLSQNKAVLLEKPFTFFYHDAEALIKLAENNHTLLMAGHLMEYHPVVLKLAALMGKGQMVPLRYMLLECTNLGKY' A
#
# COMPACT_ATOMS: atom_id res chain seq x y z
N MET A 1 -17.30 6.11 -7.21
CA MET A 1 -16.36 7.22 -6.96
C MET A 1 -14.96 6.92 -7.49
N ALA A 2 -14.16 6.03 -6.90
CA ALA A 2 -12.79 5.76 -7.38
C ALA A 2 -12.73 5.34 -8.87
N ALA A 3 -13.61 4.41 -9.27
CA ALA A 3 -13.72 3.96 -10.66
C ALA A 3 -14.06 5.10 -11.63
N ASP A 4 -14.84 6.10 -11.20
CA ASP A 4 -15.24 7.23 -12.05
C ASP A 4 -14.04 8.13 -12.37
N PHE A 5 -13.14 8.33 -11.40
CA PHE A 5 -11.90 9.09 -11.60
C PHE A 5 -10.92 8.32 -12.48
N LEU A 6 -10.74 7.02 -12.22
CA LEU A 6 -9.86 6.16 -13.04
C LEU A 6 -10.34 6.07 -14.49
N SER A 7 -11.65 5.98 -14.72
CA SER A 7 -12.27 6.00 -16.06
C SER A 7 -12.03 7.32 -16.82
N GLN A 8 -11.70 8.39 -16.11
CA GLN A 8 -11.32 9.69 -16.67
C GLN A 8 -9.80 9.91 -16.71
N ASN A 9 -9.01 8.83 -16.55
CA ASN A 9 -7.54 8.87 -16.49
C ASN A 9 -6.97 9.77 -15.37
N LYS A 10 -7.69 9.89 -14.25
CA LYS A 10 -7.24 10.66 -13.08
C LYS A 10 -6.61 9.73 -12.07
N ALA A 11 -5.42 10.10 -11.58
CA ALA A 11 -4.76 9.38 -10.51
C ALA A 11 -5.62 9.39 -9.23
N VAL A 12 -5.67 8.26 -8.52
CA VAL A 12 -6.48 8.11 -7.30
C VAL A 12 -5.61 7.60 -6.16
N LEU A 13 -5.70 8.27 -5.02
CA LEU A 13 -5.23 7.78 -3.72
C LEU A 13 -6.46 7.45 -2.87
N LEU A 14 -6.57 6.20 -2.41
CA LEU A 14 -7.65 5.76 -1.51
C LEU A 14 -7.12 5.58 -0.10
N GLU A 15 -7.78 6.21 0.87
CA GLU A 15 -7.53 5.94 2.29
C GLU A 15 -7.88 4.50 2.66
N LYS A 16 -7.23 3.98 3.70
CA LYS A 16 -7.56 2.64 4.21
C LYS A 16 -8.85 2.69 5.05
N PRO A 17 -9.71 1.66 4.98
CA PRO A 17 -9.59 0.46 4.16
C PRO A 17 -9.83 0.75 2.66
N PHE A 18 -8.95 0.21 1.80
CA PHE A 18 -8.92 0.50 0.36
C PHE A 18 -10.26 0.17 -0.34
N THR A 19 -10.80 -1.01 -0.05
CA THR A 19 -12.17 -1.44 -0.37
C THR A 19 -12.65 -2.37 0.74
N PHE A 20 -13.95 -2.63 0.82
CA PHE A 20 -14.51 -3.62 1.75
C PHE A 20 -14.29 -5.06 1.27
N PHE A 21 -14.40 -5.30 -0.04
CA PHE A 21 -14.20 -6.62 -0.62
C PHE A 21 -13.01 -6.65 -1.57
N TYR A 22 -12.32 -7.80 -1.62
CA TYR A 22 -11.14 -7.96 -2.45
C TYR A 22 -11.44 -7.85 -3.95
N HIS A 23 -12.64 -8.27 -4.39
CA HIS A 23 -13.03 -8.21 -5.80
C HIS A 23 -13.20 -6.77 -6.29
N ASP A 24 -13.66 -5.86 -5.41
CA ASP A 24 -13.73 -4.44 -5.74
C ASP A 24 -12.32 -3.85 -5.94
N ALA A 25 -11.36 -4.24 -5.09
CA ALA A 25 -9.97 -3.81 -5.23
C ALA A 25 -9.38 -4.30 -6.56
N GLU A 26 -9.62 -5.57 -6.90
CA GLU A 26 -9.13 -6.16 -8.14
C GLU A 26 -9.70 -5.44 -9.38
N ALA A 27 -10.99 -5.10 -9.35
CA ALA A 27 -11.62 -4.34 -10.44
C ALA A 27 -11.01 -2.95 -10.62
N LEU A 28 -10.71 -2.24 -9.52
CA LEU A 28 -10.06 -0.94 -9.57
C LEU A 28 -8.62 -1.01 -10.07
N ILE A 29 -7.87 -2.05 -9.67
CA ILE A 29 -6.49 -2.28 -10.15
C ILE A 29 -6.51 -2.52 -11.67
N LYS A 30 -7.35 -3.43 -12.15
CA LYS A 30 -7.50 -3.71 -13.59
C LYS A 30 -7.89 -2.46 -14.39
N LEU A 31 -8.80 -1.65 -13.85
CA LEU A 31 -9.21 -0.40 -14.48
C LEU A 31 -8.05 0.61 -14.58
N ALA A 32 -7.28 0.76 -13.50
CA ALA A 32 -6.11 1.64 -13.48
C ALA A 32 -5.02 1.18 -14.46
N GLU A 33 -4.75 -0.13 -14.52
CA GLU A 33 -3.80 -0.74 -15.46
C GLU A 33 -4.21 -0.51 -16.92
N ASN A 34 -5.47 -0.80 -17.27
CA ASN A 34 -6.01 -0.62 -18.62
C ASN A 34 -5.97 0.84 -19.07
N ASN A 35 -6.18 1.77 -18.13
CA ASN A 35 -6.18 3.20 -18.40
C ASN A 35 -4.80 3.84 -18.21
N HIS A 36 -3.76 3.05 -17.96
CA HIS A 36 -2.40 3.52 -17.67
C HIS A 36 -2.35 4.66 -16.64
N THR A 37 -3.20 4.55 -15.61
CA THR A 37 -3.42 5.59 -14.61
C THR A 37 -2.97 5.11 -13.23
N LEU A 38 -2.49 6.02 -12.40
CA LEU A 38 -1.99 5.69 -11.06
C LEU A 38 -3.15 5.45 -10.08
N LEU A 39 -3.10 4.31 -9.39
CA LEU A 39 -3.95 3.99 -8.26
C LEU A 39 -3.07 3.63 -7.06
N MET A 40 -3.26 4.32 -5.94
CA MET A 40 -2.52 4.10 -4.70
C MET A 40 -3.49 3.90 -3.53
N ALA A 41 -3.03 3.14 -2.54
CA ALA A 41 -3.66 3.08 -1.23
C ALA A 41 -2.84 3.91 -0.23
N GLY A 42 -3.51 4.42 0.81
CA GLY A 42 -2.89 5.15 1.93
C GLY A 42 -2.02 4.22 2.78
N HIS A 43 -0.80 3.92 2.34
CA HIS A 43 0.18 3.14 3.08
C HIS A 43 1.13 4.04 3.88
N LEU A 44 0.78 4.30 5.15
CA LEU A 44 1.64 5.10 6.06
C LEU A 44 3.05 4.51 6.24
N MET A 45 3.16 3.18 6.40
CA MET A 45 4.43 2.54 6.78
C MET A 45 5.34 2.19 5.59
N GLU A 46 4.80 2.08 4.38
CA GLU A 46 5.54 1.61 3.20
C GLU A 46 6.72 2.54 2.87
N TYR A 47 6.53 3.84 3.06
CA TYR A 47 7.54 4.86 2.77
C TYR A 47 8.32 5.32 4.01
N HIS A 48 8.11 4.67 5.17
CA HIS A 48 8.79 5.07 6.39
C HIS A 48 10.31 4.83 6.27
N PRO A 49 11.20 5.81 6.56
CA PRO A 49 12.63 5.70 6.31
C PRO A 49 13.29 4.47 6.95
N VAL A 50 12.84 4.08 8.15
CA VAL A 50 13.34 2.88 8.84
C VAL A 50 12.97 1.60 8.08
N VAL A 51 11.76 1.51 7.52
CA VAL A 51 11.32 0.33 6.74
C VAL A 51 12.18 0.21 5.49
N LEU A 52 12.37 1.32 4.76
CA LEU A 52 13.21 1.36 3.56
C LEU A 52 14.68 1.00 3.87
N LYS A 53 15.23 1.50 4.99
CA LYS A 53 16.60 1.19 5.40
C LYS A 53 16.76 -0.28 5.76
N LEU A 54 15.82 -0.86 6.49
CA LEU A 54 15.83 -2.28 6.85
C LEU A 54 15.77 -3.16 5.59
N ALA A 55 14.88 -2.85 4.65
CA ALA A 55 14.80 -3.55 3.36
C ALA A 55 16.14 -3.50 2.60
N ALA A 56 16.78 -2.33 2.55
CA ALA A 56 18.09 -2.18 1.91
C ALA A 56 19.21 -2.97 2.61
N LEU A 57 19.19 -3.07 3.95
CA LEU A 57 20.16 -3.86 4.71
C LEU A 57 19.96 -5.37 4.51
N MET A 58 18.70 -5.83 4.45
CA MET A 58 18.36 -7.22 4.11
C MET A 58 18.88 -7.59 2.72
N GLY A 59 18.63 -6.75 1.72
CA GLY A 59 19.07 -7.00 0.34
C GLY A 59 20.59 -7.05 0.16
N LYS A 60 21.36 -6.42 1.06
CA LYS A 60 22.83 -6.43 1.04
C LYS A 60 23.46 -7.60 1.79
N GLY A 61 22.67 -8.49 2.39
CA GLY A 61 23.18 -9.58 3.23
C GLY A 61 23.89 -9.09 4.51
N GLN A 62 23.64 -7.86 4.93
CA GLN A 62 24.29 -7.23 6.10
C GLN A 62 23.58 -7.57 7.41
N MET A 63 22.56 -8.43 7.36
CA MET A 63 21.84 -8.92 8.52
C MET A 63 21.85 -10.45 8.54
N VAL A 64 21.82 -11.00 9.75
CA VAL A 64 21.54 -12.43 9.94
C VAL A 64 20.19 -12.80 9.32
N PRO A 65 19.96 -14.08 8.96
CA PRO A 65 18.69 -14.51 8.40
C PRO A 65 17.49 -14.05 9.24
N LEU A 66 16.48 -13.49 8.58
CA LEU A 66 15.25 -13.03 9.23
C LEU A 66 14.59 -14.20 9.94
N ARG A 67 14.45 -14.09 11.26
CA ARG A 67 13.82 -15.13 12.09
C ARG A 67 12.36 -14.81 12.43
N TYR A 68 12.08 -13.54 12.72
CA TYR A 68 10.75 -13.09 13.10
C TYR A 68 10.54 -11.62 12.67
N MET A 69 9.30 -11.27 12.36
CA MET A 69 8.81 -9.90 12.26
C MET A 69 7.63 -9.75 13.20
N LEU A 70 7.70 -8.77 14.10
CA LEU A 70 6.63 -8.44 15.02
C LEU A 70 6.18 -7.00 14.72
N LEU A 71 4.88 -6.81 14.52
CA LEU A 71 4.26 -5.51 14.36
C LEU A 71 3.15 -5.39 15.40
N GLU A 72 3.32 -4.47 16.34
CA GLU A 72 2.31 -4.15 17.34
C GLU A 72 1.80 -2.73 17.10
N CYS A 73 0.54 -2.61 16.68
CA CYS A 73 -0.17 -1.34 16.63
C CYS A 73 -0.90 -1.13 17.95
N THR A 74 -0.20 -0.60 18.95
CA THR A 74 -0.73 -0.40 20.31
C THR A 74 -1.67 0.80 20.44
N ASN A 75 -1.69 1.67 19.43
CA ASN A 75 -2.58 2.83 19.40
C ASN A 75 -3.86 2.48 18.61
N LEU A 76 -4.91 2.08 19.33
CA LEU A 76 -6.21 1.67 18.78
C LEU A 76 -7.05 2.83 18.20
N GLY A 77 -6.41 3.88 17.66
CA GLY A 77 -7.13 5.04 17.13
C GLY A 77 -7.98 5.74 18.19
N LYS A 78 -7.45 5.94 19.41
CA LYS A 78 -8.05 6.90 20.35
C LYS A 78 -7.78 8.31 19.84
N TYR A 79 -8.61 8.78 18.92
CA TYR A 79 -9.22 10.11 18.75
C TYR A 79 -10.05 10.08 17.46
#